data_AF-A0A3A8E4E4-F1
#
_entry.id   AF-A0A3A8E4E4-F1
#
_cell.length_a   1.000
_cell.length_b   1.000
_cell.length_c   1.000
_cell.angle_alpha   90.00
_cell.angle_beta   90.00
_cell.angle_gamma   90.00
#
_symmetry.space_group_name_H-M   'P 1'
#
loop_
_entity.id
_entity.type
_entity.pdbx_description
1 polymer ?
#
loop_
_entity_poly.entity_id
_entity_poly.type
_entity_poly.pdbx_seq_one_letter_code
_entity_poly.pdbx_strand_id
1 'polypeptide(L)' 'MASVQIRVRDELADKLETAKWEIKYKLRMEIQNTDVLNALIYKHLDKLSEDDVLEYRRKILKKDE' A
#
# COMPACT_ATOMS: atom_id res chain seq x y z
N MET A 1 -2.38 -2.22 -19.04
CA MET A 1 -3.11 -2.24 -17.75
C MET A 1 -4.31 -1.32 -17.87
N ALA A 2 -5.47 -1.71 -17.37
CA ALA A 2 -6.59 -0.79 -17.22
C ALA A 2 -6.30 0.18 -16.07
N SER A 3 -6.71 1.44 -16.20
CA SER A 3 -6.66 2.39 -15.08
C SER A 3 -7.79 2.07 -14.11
N VAL A 4 -7.44 1.82 -12.85
CA VAL A 4 -8.39 1.60 -11.75
C VAL A 4 -8.13 2.65 -10.69
N GLN A 5 -9.18 3.32 -10.21
CA GLN A 5 -9.09 4.24 -9.09
C GLN A 5 -9.33 3.49 -7.78
N ILE A 6 -8.34 3.54 -6.89
CA ILE A 6 -8.43 2.96 -5.54
C ILE A 6 -8.20 4.08 -4.54
N ARG A 7 -9.07 4.18 -3.53
CA ARG A 7 -8.89 5.13 -2.43
C ARG A 7 -7.92 4.54 -1.41
N VAL A 8 -6.87 5.29 -1.13
CA VAL A 8 -5.86 4.98 -0.11
C VAL A 8 -5.93 6.09 0.94
N ARG A 9 -5.72 5.75 2.22
CA ARG A 9 -5.65 6.76 3.28
C ARG A 9 -4.41 7.62 3.09
N ASP A 10 -4.51 8.91 3.38
CA ASP A 10 -3.42 9.89 3.17
C ASP A 10 -2.11 9.44 3.85
N GLU A 11 -2.17 8.99 5.10
CA GLU A 11 -1.01 8.47 5.85
C GLU A 11 -0.29 7.30 5.15
N LEU A 12 -1.04 6.46 4.42
CA LEU A 12 -0.47 5.36 3.65
C LEU A 12 0.06 5.84 2.30
N ALA A 13 -0.58 6.84 1.69
CA ALA A 13 -0.10 7.49 0.47
C ALA A 13 1.25 8.20 0.70
N ASP A 14 1.41 8.89 1.82
CA ASP A 14 2.68 9.55 2.20
C ASP A 14 3.81 8.53 2.41
N LYS A 15 3.49 7.37 3.02
CA LYS A 15 4.43 6.26 3.19
C LYS A 15 4.81 5.63 1.85
N LEU A 16 3.87 5.46 0.92
CA LEU A 16 4.14 4.99 -0.43
C LEU A 16 5.09 5.94 -1.18
N GLU A 17 4.82 7.24 -1.10
CA GLU A 17 5.66 8.27 -1.72
C GLU A 17 7.09 8.26 -1.15
N THR A 18 7.22 8.17 0.17
CA THR A 18 8.52 8.06 0.85
C THR A 18 9.29 6.82 0.40
N ALA A 19 8.62 5.65 0.40
CA ALA A 19 9.23 4.40 -0.04
C ALA A 19 9.68 4.45 -1.51
N LYS A 20 8.89 5.07 -2.39
CA LYS A 20 9.26 5.30 -3.80
C LYS A 20 10.57 6.09 -3.88
N TRP A 21 10.70 7.19 -3.15
CA TRP A 21 11.93 8.00 -3.17
C TRP A 21 13.15 7.24 -2.68
N GLU A 22 13.02 6.49 -1.58
CA GLU A 22 14.12 5.68 -1.05
C GLU A 22 14.58 4.61 -2.04
N ILE A 23 13.64 3.90 -2.68
CA ILE A 23 13.94 2.85 -3.65
C ILE A 23 14.57 3.46 -4.90
N LYS A 24 13.99 4.54 -5.44
CA LYS A 24 14.54 5.30 -6.56
C LYS A 24 15.99 5.70 -6.32
N TYR A 25 16.29 6.22 -5.13
CA TYR A 25 17.64 6.65 -4.78
C TYR A 25 18.62 5.47 -4.70
N LYS A 26 18.22 4.37 -4.03
CA LYS A 26 19.06 3.17 -3.89
C LYS A 26 19.36 2.50 -5.23
N LEU A 27 18.36 2.40 -6.10
CA LEU A 27 18.48 1.72 -7.40
C LEU A 27 18.97 2.65 -8.53
N ARG A 28 19.01 3.96 -8.29
CA ARG A 28 19.34 5.00 -9.28
C ARG A 28 18.50 4.89 -10.56
N MET A 29 17.23 4.54 -10.41
CA MET A 29 16.28 4.37 -11.52
C MET A 29 14.95 5.04 -11.18
N GLU A 30 14.22 5.47 -12.20
CA GLU A 30 12.87 6.00 -12.00
C GLU A 30 11.94 4.88 -11.52
N ILE A 31 11.14 5.18 -10.48
CA ILE A 31 10.16 4.28 -9.89
C ILE A 31 8.87 5.05 -9.72
N GLN A 32 7.74 4.45 -10.07
CA GLN A 32 6.42 5.04 -9.88
C GLN A 32 5.76 4.54 -8.59
N ASN A 33 4.82 5.30 -8.04
CA ASN A 33 4.02 4.85 -6.90
C ASN A 33 3.25 3.56 -7.22
N THR A 34 2.84 3.38 -8.47
CA THR A 34 2.19 2.15 -8.95
C THR A 34 3.10 0.94 -8.83
N ASP A 35 4.41 1.08 -9.07
CA ASP A 35 5.36 -0.03 -8.94
C ASP A 35 5.47 -0.48 -7.48
N VAL A 36 5.60 0.49 -6.57
CA VAL A 36 5.69 0.23 -5.13
C VAL A 36 4.40 -0.39 -4.60
N LEU A 37 3.24 0.16 -4.98
CA LEU A 37 1.94 -0.35 -4.56
C LEU A 37 1.68 -1.77 -5.09
N ASN A 38 1.95 -2.03 -6.37
CA ASN A 38 1.77 -3.35 -6.95
C ASN A 38 2.74 -4.37 -6.36
N ALA A 39 3.99 -3.98 -6.08
CA ALA A 39 4.96 -4.85 -5.40
C ALA A 39 4.52 -5.20 -3.97
N LEU A 40 3.95 -4.23 -3.24
CA LEU A 40 3.39 -4.45 -1.90
C LEU A 40 2.24 -5.47 -1.93
N ILE A 41 1.29 -5.28 -2.86
CA ILE A 41 0.16 -6.19 -3.05
C ILE A 41 0.69 -7.59 -3.42
N TYR A 42 1.57 -7.69 -4.42
CA TYR A 42 2.10 -8.97 -4.89
C TYR A 42 2.80 -9.78 -3.79
N LYS A 43 3.49 -9.11 -2.86
CA LYS A 43 4.26 -9.76 -1.79
C LYS A 43 3.42 -10.26 -0.60
N HIS A 44 2.24 -9.68 -0.41
CA HIS A 44 1.47 -9.83 0.82
C HIS A 44 0.00 -10.24 0.61
N LEU A 45 -0.56 -10.11 -0.58
CA LEU A 45 -1.98 -10.41 -0.83
C LEU A 45 -2.31 -11.88 -0.59
N ASP A 46 -1.39 -12.79 -0.91
CA ASP A 46 -1.50 -14.23 -0.66
C ASP A 46 -1.53 -14.58 0.84
N LYS A 47 -1.05 -13.66 1.69
CA LYS A 47 -0.95 -13.83 3.15
C LYS A 47 -2.04 -13.08 3.91
N LEU A 48 -2.87 -12.30 3.22
CA LEU A 48 -3.92 -11.51 3.85
C LEU A 48 -5.08 -12.42 4.27
N SER A 49 -5.36 -12.49 5.57
CA SER A 49 -6.49 -13.22 6.12
C SER A 49 -7.69 -12.32 6.39
N GLU A 50 -8.86 -12.94 6.63
CA GLU A 50 -10.09 -12.24 7.05
C GLU A 50 -9.89 -11.52 8.39
N ASP A 51 -9.17 -12.16 9.32
CA ASP A 51 -8.88 -11.61 10.65
C ASP A 51 -8.01 -10.34 10.56
N ASP A 52 -7.02 -10.30 9.67
CA ASP A 52 -6.19 -9.11 9.44
C ASP A 52 -7.04 -7.91 8.99
N VAL A 53 -8.03 -8.16 8.13
CA VAL A 53 -8.96 -7.14 7.64
C VAL A 53 -9.86 -6.65 8.78
N LEU A 54 -10.40 -7.56 9.59
CA LEU A 54 -11.23 -7.21 10.75
C LEU A 54 -10.44 -6.45 11.82
N GLU A 55 -9.18 -6.81 12.05
CA GLU A 55 -8.29 -6.09 12.95
C GLU A 55 -8.03 -4.67 12.44
N TYR A 56 -7.71 -4.51 11.15
CA TYR A 56 -7.51 -3.19 10.56
C TYR A 56 -8.76 -2.31 10.69
N ARG A 57 -9.95 -2.88 10.42
CA ARG A 57 -11.22 -2.15 10.55
C ARG A 57 -11.48 -1.67 11.98
N ARG A 58 -11.27 -2.53 12.97
CA ARG A 58 -11.46 -2.17 14.38
C ARG A 58 -10.40 -1.19 14.88
N LYS A 59 -9.12 -1.50 14.71
CA LYS A 59 -8.02 -0.73 15.33
C LYS A 59 -7.74 0.59 14.62
N ILE A 60 -7.79 0.59 13.29
CA ILE A 60 -7.32 1.71 12.47
C ILE A 60 -8.47 2.55 11.91
N LEU A 61 -9.56 1.90 11.48
CA LEU A 61 -10.75 2.63 11.02
C LEU A 61 -11.70 3.00 12.17
N LYS A 62 -11.53 2.41 13.36
CA LYS A 62 -12.47 2.55 14.50
C LYS A 62 -13.92 2.29 14.07
N LYS A 63 -14.08 1.33 13.16
CA LYS A 63 -15.38 0.86 12.67
C LYS A 63 -15.68 -0.49 13.30
N ASP A 64 -16.97 -0.80 13.37
CA ASP A 64 -17.50 -2.07 13.88
C ASP A 64 -17.33 -2.24 15.41
N GLU A 65 -17.74 -1.23 16.18
CA GLU A 65 -18.23 -1.43 17.57
C GLU A 65 -19.63 -2.06 17.55
#